data_AF-A0A448B7D7-F1
#
_entry.id   AF-A0A448B7D7-F1
#
_cell.length_a   1.000
_cell.length_b   1.000
_cell.length_c   1.000
_cell.angle_alpha   90.00
_cell.angle_beta   90.00
_cell.angle_gamma   90.00
#
_symmetry.space_group_name_H-M   'P 1'
#
loop_
_entity.id
_entity.type
_entity.pdbx_description
1 polymer ?
#
loop_
_entity_poly.entity_id
_entity_poly.type
_entity_poly.pdbx_seq_one_letter_code
_entity_poly.pdbx_strand_id
1 'polypeptide(L)'
;MNLFEPYISLFSEAWKSKYKAILEREHLEHLEENIFKFKKNNLEVDAPYFNEEVIINREESFEKLITILESNNSDEVKTKLLEAIPFEHWLNVLGQRLTSASIRDENAIPPLKACLIKACQEPFNNEITIAQRAWEKHIGRMDDKFWGEIKGNNQQKQEKVMEKIYEILENKTWWNVFFHYKHELVFEVREKQGHGIRWSHGGTKLIGFLEKFINE
;
A
#
# COMPACT_ATOMS: atom_id res chain seq x y z
N MET A 1 -6.05 -5.94 -21.36
CA MET A 1 -5.47 -7.19 -20.82
C MET A 1 -4.29 -6.76 -20.00
N ASN A 2 -4.21 -7.16 -18.73
CA ASN A 2 -3.13 -6.73 -17.84
C ASN A 2 -1.78 -7.22 -18.37
N LEU A 3 -0.74 -6.40 -18.25
CA LEU A 3 0.63 -6.68 -18.69
C LEU A 3 1.17 -8.04 -18.21
N PHE A 4 0.76 -8.50 -17.03
CA PHE A 4 1.25 -9.72 -16.41
C PHE A 4 0.40 -10.97 -16.67
N GLU A 5 -0.83 -10.80 -17.18
CA GLU A 5 -1.81 -11.88 -17.39
C GLU A 5 -1.24 -13.09 -18.15
N PRO A 6 -0.45 -12.93 -19.24
CA PRO A 6 0.10 -14.07 -19.98
C PRO A 6 1.03 -14.97 -19.16
N TYR A 7 1.64 -14.44 -18.11
CA TYR A 7 2.66 -15.14 -17.32
C TYR A 7 2.09 -15.85 -16.09
N ILE A 8 0.88 -15.49 -15.64
CA ILE A 8 0.30 -15.98 -14.37
C ILE A 8 0.30 -17.51 -14.30
N SER A 9 -0.18 -18.16 -15.37
CA SER A 9 -0.26 -19.64 -15.42
C SER A 9 1.12 -20.29 -15.55
N LEU A 10 2.10 -19.58 -16.10
CA LEU A 10 3.45 -20.07 -16.40
C LEU A 10 4.40 -20.04 -15.20
N PHE A 11 4.09 -19.26 -14.15
CA PHE A 11 4.87 -19.28 -12.92
C PHE A 11 4.88 -20.69 -12.32
N SER A 12 6.02 -21.09 -11.77
CA SER A 12 6.20 -22.34 -11.05
C SER A 12 5.29 -22.39 -9.81
N GLU A 13 4.86 -23.59 -9.45
CA GLU A 13 4.01 -23.79 -8.27
C GLU A 13 4.70 -23.36 -6.97
N ALA A 14 6.03 -23.52 -6.88
CA ALA A 14 6.80 -23.04 -5.74
C ALA A 14 6.76 -21.50 -5.62
N TRP A 15 6.93 -20.79 -6.73
CA TRP A 15 6.87 -19.34 -6.76
C TRP A 15 5.45 -18.85 -6.45
N LYS A 16 4.42 -19.42 -7.09
CA LYS A 16 3.01 -19.10 -6.81
C LYS A 16 2.66 -19.34 -5.36
N SER A 17 3.04 -20.49 -4.78
CA SER A 17 2.73 -20.80 -3.38
C SER A 17 3.29 -19.76 -2.41
N LYS A 18 4.49 -19.24 -2.70
CA LYS A 18 5.17 -18.26 -1.86
C LYS A 18 4.65 -16.83 -2.07
N TYR A 19 4.43 -16.43 -3.31
CA TYR A 19 4.13 -15.05 -3.66
C TYR A 19 2.69 -14.82 -4.15
N LYS A 20 1.78 -15.79 -4.00
CA LYS A 20 0.38 -15.74 -4.53
C LYS A 20 -0.32 -14.41 -4.34
N ALA A 21 -0.10 -13.73 -3.22
CA ALA A 21 -0.77 -12.47 -2.93
C ALA A 21 -0.45 -11.41 -3.98
N ILE A 22 0.76 -11.37 -4.56
CA ILE A 22 1.12 -10.40 -5.61
C ILE A 22 0.35 -10.64 -6.92
N LEU A 23 -0.16 -11.86 -7.13
CA LEU A 23 -0.91 -12.25 -8.33
C LEU A 23 -2.39 -11.89 -8.23
N GLU A 24 -2.84 -11.30 -7.12
CA GLU A 24 -4.19 -10.74 -7.05
C GLU A 24 -4.34 -9.58 -8.04
N ARG A 25 -5.49 -9.52 -8.70
CA ARG A 25 -5.78 -8.55 -9.77
C ARG A 25 -5.43 -7.11 -9.38
N GLU A 26 -5.75 -6.70 -8.15
CA GLU A 26 -5.48 -5.35 -7.64
C GLU A 26 -3.98 -5.00 -7.68
N HIS A 27 -3.10 -5.95 -7.31
CA HIS A 27 -1.67 -5.69 -7.31
C HIS A 27 -1.08 -5.75 -8.73
N LEU A 28 -1.55 -6.64 -9.58
CA LEU A 28 -1.15 -6.70 -10.98
C LEU A 28 -1.51 -5.41 -11.74
N GLU A 29 -2.70 -4.85 -11.48
CA GLU A 29 -3.14 -3.57 -12.03
C GLU A 29 -2.23 -2.43 -11.56
N HIS A 30 -1.89 -2.37 -10.27
CA HIS A 30 -0.96 -1.37 -9.75
C HIS A 30 0.47 -1.52 -10.29
N LEU A 31 0.98 -2.74 -10.46
CA LEU A 31 2.30 -2.98 -11.07
C LEU A 31 2.34 -2.43 -12.50
N GLU A 32 1.33 -2.75 -13.31
CA GLU A 32 1.19 -2.25 -14.68
C GLU A 32 1.07 -0.73 -14.72
N GLU A 33 0.22 -0.15 -13.87
CA GLU A 33 0.04 1.30 -13.79
C GLU A 33 1.33 2.01 -13.39
N ASN A 34 2.07 1.50 -12.41
CA ASN A 34 3.33 2.07 -11.97
C ASN A 34 4.41 1.97 -13.06
N ILE A 35 4.49 0.84 -13.77
CA ILE A 35 5.40 0.69 -14.92
C ILE A 35 5.05 1.72 -16.01
N PHE A 36 3.77 1.90 -16.30
CA PHE A 36 3.31 2.90 -17.27
C PHE A 36 3.67 4.33 -16.84
N LYS A 37 3.42 4.69 -15.57
CA LYS A 37 3.77 6.01 -15.00
C LYS A 37 5.27 6.24 -15.02
N PHE A 38 6.07 5.25 -14.67
CA PHE A 38 7.53 5.31 -14.71
C PHE A 38 8.03 5.62 -16.12
N LYS A 39 7.58 4.89 -17.14
CA LYS A 39 7.93 5.14 -18.54
C LYS A 39 7.51 6.51 -19.08
N LYS A 40 6.54 7.15 -18.44
CA LYS A 40 6.05 8.50 -18.77
C LYS A 40 6.69 9.60 -17.92
N ASN A 41 7.64 9.28 -17.04
CA ASN A 41 8.20 10.21 -16.05
C ASN A 41 7.13 10.91 -15.20
N ASN A 42 6.07 10.17 -14.85
CA ASN A 42 4.91 10.68 -14.10
C ASN A 42 4.64 9.85 -12.83
N LEU A 43 5.69 9.29 -12.23
CA LEU A 43 5.59 8.54 -10.98
C LEU A 43 5.85 9.48 -9.81
N GLU A 44 4.83 9.71 -8.96
CA GLU A 44 5.00 10.48 -7.73
C GLU A 44 5.68 9.62 -6.67
N VAL A 45 6.95 9.90 -6.35
CA VAL A 45 7.75 9.08 -5.42
C VAL A 45 8.39 9.83 -4.27
N ASP A 46 8.23 11.16 -4.21
CA ASP A 46 8.95 12.02 -3.27
C ASP A 46 8.08 12.53 -2.12
N ALA A 47 6.76 12.32 -2.18
CA ALA A 47 5.80 12.85 -1.23
C ALA A 47 4.95 11.74 -0.59
N PRO A 48 4.63 11.84 0.71
CA PRO A 48 5.12 12.82 1.68
C PRO A 48 6.62 12.69 1.94
N TYR A 49 7.26 13.80 2.30
CA TYR A 49 8.65 13.78 2.76
C TYR A 49 8.71 13.20 4.17
N PHE A 50 9.62 12.25 4.37
CA PHE A 50 9.93 11.65 5.66
C PHE A 50 11.44 11.51 5.82
N ASN A 51 12.01 12.17 6.84
CA ASN A 51 13.46 12.23 7.06
C ASN A 51 14.09 10.86 7.42
N GLU A 52 13.33 9.93 8.00
CA GLU A 52 13.79 8.57 8.28
C GLU A 52 13.61 7.59 7.10
N GLU A 53 13.14 8.07 5.94
CA GLU A 53 12.95 7.22 4.78
C GLU A 53 14.30 6.75 4.20
N VAL A 54 14.38 5.44 3.96
CA VAL A 54 15.53 4.83 3.29
C VAL A 54 15.35 4.98 1.77
N ILE A 55 16.21 5.80 1.16
CA ILE A 55 16.21 6.02 -0.28
C ILE A 55 16.85 4.81 -0.99
N ILE A 56 16.15 4.30 -2.00
CA ILE A 56 16.56 3.14 -2.81
C ILE A 56 16.68 3.50 -4.28
N ASN A 57 17.48 2.71 -5.02
CA ASN A 57 17.49 2.78 -6.48
C ASN A 57 16.23 2.12 -7.07
N ARG A 58 15.16 2.91 -7.15
CA ARG A 58 13.88 2.43 -7.69
C ARG A 58 13.95 2.25 -9.21
N GLU A 59 14.72 3.10 -9.91
CA GLU A 59 14.95 3.01 -11.36
C GLU A 59 15.47 1.63 -11.75
N GLU A 60 16.48 1.11 -11.05
CA GLU A 60 17.00 -0.24 -11.29
C GLU A 60 15.89 -1.31 -11.21
N SER A 61 14.96 -1.18 -10.28
CA SER A 61 13.88 -2.15 -10.10
C SER A 61 12.90 -2.14 -11.27
N PHE A 62 12.53 -0.94 -11.74
CA PHE A 62 11.69 -0.78 -12.93
C PHE A 62 12.39 -1.31 -14.19
N GLU A 63 13.65 -0.94 -14.39
CA GLU A 63 14.43 -1.36 -15.55
C GLU A 63 14.56 -2.88 -15.65
N LYS A 64 14.78 -3.59 -14.54
CA LYS A 64 14.82 -5.06 -14.52
C LYS A 64 13.51 -5.67 -15.05
N LEU A 65 12.36 -5.24 -14.53
CA LEU A 65 11.07 -5.77 -14.94
C LEU A 65 10.75 -5.39 -16.40
N ILE A 66 10.93 -4.12 -16.76
CA ILE A 66 10.64 -3.60 -18.11
C ILE A 66 11.48 -4.33 -19.16
N THR A 67 12.78 -4.49 -18.92
CA THR A 67 13.69 -5.17 -19.86
C THR A 67 13.22 -6.59 -20.17
N ILE A 68 12.73 -7.33 -19.17
CA ILE A 68 12.22 -8.69 -19.36
C ILE A 68 10.89 -8.65 -20.12
N LEU A 69 9.95 -7.82 -19.68
CA LEU A 69 8.62 -7.71 -20.27
C LEU A 69 8.65 -7.28 -21.75
N GLU A 70 9.58 -6.39 -22.11
CA GLU A 70 9.74 -5.86 -23.47
C GLU A 70 10.70 -6.67 -24.35
N SER A 71 11.36 -7.68 -23.81
CA SER A 71 12.24 -8.55 -24.59
C SER A 71 11.46 -9.35 -25.66
N ASN A 72 12.16 -9.77 -26.71
CA ASN A 72 11.61 -10.65 -27.75
C ASN A 72 11.60 -12.15 -27.34
N ASN A 73 11.83 -12.44 -26.05
CA ASN A 73 11.81 -13.80 -25.53
C ASN A 73 10.38 -14.36 -25.48
N SER A 74 10.25 -15.69 -25.47
CA SER A 74 8.95 -16.35 -25.26
C SER A 74 8.41 -16.08 -23.85
N ASP A 75 7.11 -16.23 -23.65
CA ASP A 75 6.47 -15.99 -22.35
C ASP A 75 7.01 -16.93 -21.26
N GLU A 76 7.39 -18.16 -21.59
CA GLU A 76 8.01 -19.10 -20.65
C GLU A 76 9.40 -18.64 -20.22
N VAL A 77 10.20 -18.08 -21.15
CA VAL A 77 11.52 -17.54 -20.83
C VAL A 77 11.38 -16.27 -19.99
N LYS A 78 10.47 -15.36 -20.37
CA LYS A 78 10.17 -14.17 -19.58
C LYS A 78 9.73 -14.53 -18.16
N THR A 79 8.86 -15.52 -18.01
CA THR A 79 8.38 -15.97 -16.70
C THR A 79 9.52 -16.47 -15.82
N LYS A 80 10.43 -17.30 -16.35
CA LYS A 80 11.62 -17.75 -15.61
C LYS A 80 12.53 -16.60 -15.19
N LEU A 81 12.69 -15.59 -16.06
CA LEU A 81 13.46 -14.40 -15.73
C LEU A 81 12.78 -13.56 -14.65
N LEU A 82 11.45 -13.39 -14.73
CA LEU A 82 10.62 -12.72 -13.72
C LEU A 82 10.71 -13.41 -12.36
N GLU A 83 10.71 -14.75 -12.31
CA GLU A 83 10.89 -15.53 -11.07
C GLU A 83 12.26 -15.33 -10.43
N ALA A 84 13.29 -15.15 -11.24
CA ALA A 84 14.66 -14.96 -10.78
C ALA A 84 14.92 -13.56 -10.21
N ILE A 85 14.02 -12.60 -10.44
CA ILE A 85 14.11 -11.26 -9.86
C ILE A 85 13.94 -11.36 -8.33
N PRO A 86 14.89 -10.83 -7.53
CA PRO A 86 14.69 -10.69 -6.09
C PRO A 86 13.36 -9.99 -5.76
N PHE A 87 12.59 -10.57 -4.85
CA PHE A 87 11.20 -10.15 -4.61
C PHE A 87 11.08 -8.67 -4.19
N GLU A 88 12.12 -8.13 -3.58
CA GLU A 88 12.20 -6.73 -3.22
C GLU A 88 12.03 -5.76 -4.40
N HIS A 89 12.42 -6.15 -5.63
CA HIS A 89 12.19 -5.32 -6.82
C HIS A 89 10.72 -5.31 -7.23
N TRP A 90 9.98 -6.40 -7.00
CA TRP A 90 8.53 -6.42 -7.20
C TRP A 90 7.84 -5.44 -6.26
N LEU A 91 8.24 -5.42 -4.99
CA LEU A 91 7.71 -4.48 -4.00
C LEU A 91 8.06 -3.03 -4.32
N ASN A 92 9.30 -2.78 -4.79
CA ASN A 92 9.73 -1.46 -5.23
C ASN A 92 8.88 -0.94 -6.40
N VAL A 93 8.57 -1.80 -7.39
CA VAL A 93 7.71 -1.46 -8.54
C VAL A 93 6.24 -1.33 -8.13
N LEU A 94 5.78 -2.12 -7.15
CA LEU A 94 4.45 -1.97 -6.55
C LEU A 94 4.31 -0.66 -5.77
N GLY A 95 5.43 -0.04 -5.40
CA GLY A 95 5.48 1.30 -4.80
C GLY A 95 5.80 1.32 -3.30
N GLN A 96 6.39 0.25 -2.75
CA GLN A 96 6.80 0.24 -1.35
C GLN A 96 7.79 1.37 -1.09
N ARG A 97 7.54 2.13 -0.01
CA ARG A 97 8.51 3.09 0.56
C ARG A 97 9.09 2.48 1.83
N LEU A 98 10.34 2.79 2.16
CA LEU A 98 11.11 2.03 3.15
C LEU A 98 11.55 2.86 4.34
N THR A 99 11.60 2.20 5.48
CA THR A 99 12.28 2.69 6.69
C THR A 99 13.24 1.62 7.17
N SER A 100 14.06 1.92 8.19
CA SER A 100 15.00 0.95 8.77
C SER A 100 14.34 -0.33 9.30
N ALA A 101 13.04 -0.28 9.63
CA ALA A 101 12.26 -1.39 10.16
C ALA A 101 11.41 -2.12 9.09
N SER A 102 11.52 -1.74 7.82
CA SER A 102 10.76 -2.36 6.72
C SER A 102 11.13 -3.82 6.51
N ILE A 103 10.13 -4.63 6.18
CA ILE A 103 10.34 -5.96 5.60
C ILE A 103 10.21 -5.90 4.08
N ARG A 104 10.89 -6.82 3.38
CA ARG A 104 10.98 -6.83 1.90
C ARG A 104 10.80 -8.23 1.29
N ASP A 105 10.13 -9.12 2.02
CA ASP A 105 9.79 -10.48 1.59
C ASP A 105 8.31 -10.58 1.20
N GLU A 106 7.78 -11.79 1.00
CA GLU A 106 6.37 -12.02 0.66
C GLU A 106 5.38 -11.46 1.69
N ASN A 107 5.80 -11.29 2.95
CA ASN A 107 4.99 -10.67 3.99
C ASN A 107 4.94 -9.14 3.82
N ALA A 108 5.68 -8.54 2.90
CA ALA A 108 5.54 -7.11 2.60
C ALA A 108 4.43 -6.81 1.59
N ILE A 109 3.81 -7.84 0.99
CA ILE A 109 2.73 -7.66 0.00
C ILE A 109 1.55 -6.97 0.72
N PRO A 110 1.07 -5.81 0.22
CA PRO A 110 0.05 -5.04 0.90
C PRO A 110 -1.30 -5.78 0.91
N PRO A 111 -2.12 -5.65 1.97
CA PRO A 111 -3.47 -6.19 1.98
C PRO A 111 -4.35 -5.53 0.90
N LEU A 112 -5.32 -6.29 0.36
CA LEU A 112 -6.29 -5.77 -0.61
C LEU A 112 -7.14 -4.64 -0.02
N LYS A 113 -7.51 -3.64 -0.85
CA LYS A 113 -8.38 -2.52 -0.45
C LYS A 113 -9.65 -3.00 0.25
N ALA A 114 -10.29 -4.06 -0.25
CA ALA A 114 -11.50 -4.62 0.34
C ALA A 114 -11.29 -5.12 1.79
N CYS A 115 -10.11 -5.70 2.11
CA CYS A 115 -9.76 -6.14 3.45
C CYS A 115 -9.63 -4.94 4.40
N LEU A 116 -8.92 -3.90 3.97
CA LEU A 116 -8.70 -2.67 4.74
C LEU A 116 -10.03 -1.95 5.06
N ILE A 117 -10.91 -1.83 4.07
CA ILE A 117 -12.24 -1.24 4.21
C ILE A 117 -13.09 -2.05 5.20
N LYS A 118 -13.07 -3.38 5.09
CA LYS A 118 -13.81 -4.25 6.00
C LYS A 118 -13.37 -4.05 7.45
N ALA A 119 -12.07 -3.97 7.71
CA ALA A 119 -11.54 -3.72 9.06
C ALA A 119 -12.00 -2.36 9.63
N CYS A 120 -12.13 -1.34 8.79
CA CYS A 120 -12.65 -0.03 9.20
C CYS A 120 -14.15 -0.07 9.56
N GLN A 121 -14.92 -0.93 8.89
CA GLN A 121 -16.36 -1.08 9.08
C GLN A 121 -16.75 -2.02 10.23
N GLU A 122 -15.78 -2.67 10.88
CA GLU A 122 -16.07 -3.51 12.05
C GLU A 122 -16.80 -2.71 13.14
N PRO A 123 -17.83 -3.29 13.79
CA PRO A 123 -18.53 -2.62 14.87
C PRO A 123 -17.60 -2.49 16.09
N PHE A 124 -17.48 -1.28 16.63
CA PHE A 124 -16.89 -1.07 17.95
C PHE A 124 -17.91 -1.39 19.05
N ASN A 125 -19.18 -1.05 18.79
CA ASN A 125 -20.35 -1.41 19.58
C ASN A 125 -21.59 -1.45 18.67
N ASN A 126 -22.79 -1.48 19.24
CA ASN A 126 -24.04 -1.54 18.48
C ASN A 126 -24.41 -0.25 17.73
N GLU A 127 -23.65 0.83 17.91
CA GLU A 127 -23.97 2.15 17.37
C GLU A 127 -22.93 2.70 16.40
N ILE A 128 -21.64 2.35 16.60
CA ILE A 128 -20.53 2.95 15.87
C ILE A 128 -19.50 1.93 15.40
N THR A 129 -18.82 2.23 14.30
CA THR A 129 -17.69 1.45 13.79
C THR A 129 -16.37 1.78 14.51
N ILE A 130 -15.39 0.88 14.38
CA ILE A 130 -14.01 1.12 14.83
C ILE A 130 -13.42 2.36 14.13
N ALA A 131 -13.69 2.57 12.84
CA ALA A 131 -13.24 3.76 12.12
C ALA A 131 -13.82 5.05 12.71
N GLN A 132 -15.13 5.12 12.97
CA GLN A 132 -15.71 6.30 13.62
C GLN A 132 -15.05 6.55 14.99
N ARG A 133 -14.91 5.51 15.80
CA ARG A 133 -14.30 5.63 17.13
C ARG A 133 -12.84 6.12 17.05
N ALA A 134 -12.06 5.61 16.10
CA ALA A 134 -10.69 6.01 15.89
C ALA A 134 -10.59 7.46 15.42
N TRP A 135 -11.50 7.89 14.53
CA TRP A 135 -11.54 9.24 13.97
C TRP A 135 -11.91 10.29 15.03
N GLU A 136 -12.94 10.02 15.83
CA GLU A 136 -13.33 10.89 16.94
C GLU A 136 -12.23 11.06 18.00
N LYS A 137 -11.37 10.04 18.20
CA LYS A 137 -10.19 10.13 19.08
C LYS A 137 -9.00 10.85 18.46
N HIS A 138 -8.97 10.93 17.13
CA HIS A 138 -7.86 11.50 16.37
C HIS A 138 -8.06 13.00 16.13
N ILE A 139 -9.30 13.42 15.86
CA ILE A 139 -9.65 14.84 15.76
C ILE A 139 -9.28 15.56 17.06
N GLY A 140 -8.53 16.65 16.93
CA GLY A 140 -8.05 17.47 18.05
C GLY A 140 -6.63 17.17 18.52
N ARG A 141 -5.94 16.19 17.93
CA ARG A 141 -4.50 15.97 18.20
C ARG A 141 -3.59 16.98 17.51
N MET A 142 -4.02 17.48 16.36
CA MET A 142 -3.40 18.60 15.65
C MET A 142 -4.47 19.61 15.27
N ASP A 143 -4.06 20.88 15.20
CA ASP A 143 -4.85 21.95 14.60
C ASP A 143 -4.76 21.86 13.06
N ASP A 144 -5.27 20.75 12.51
CA ASP A 144 -5.38 20.50 11.07
C ASP A 144 -6.84 20.19 10.71
N LYS A 145 -7.32 20.82 9.63
CA LYS A 145 -8.69 20.67 9.10
C LYS A 145 -8.88 19.43 8.23
N PHE A 146 -7.82 18.68 7.91
CA PHE A 146 -7.84 17.53 7.00
C PHE A 146 -8.88 16.47 7.39
N TRP A 147 -8.96 16.14 8.68
CA TRP A 147 -9.92 15.17 9.22
C TRP A 147 -11.32 15.75 9.42
N GLY A 148 -11.47 17.06 9.25
CA GLY A 148 -12.71 17.80 9.43
C GLY A 148 -13.20 17.86 10.88
N GLU A 149 -14.47 18.21 11.05
CA GLU A 149 -15.11 18.36 12.37
C GLU A 149 -16.03 17.18 12.71
N ILE A 150 -16.12 16.85 14.00
CA ILE A 150 -17.09 15.89 14.55
C ILE A 150 -18.46 16.58 14.65
N LYS A 151 -19.29 16.41 13.61
CA LYS A 151 -20.66 16.94 13.55
C LYS A 151 -21.58 15.92 12.88
N GLY A 152 -22.87 15.97 13.27
CA GLY A 152 -23.91 15.08 12.75
C GLY A 152 -24.18 13.85 13.62
N ASN A 153 -25.15 13.03 13.20
CA ASN A 153 -25.48 11.76 13.85
C ASN A 153 -24.44 10.66 13.49
N ASN A 154 -24.55 9.48 14.11
CA ASN A 154 -23.57 8.40 13.88
C ASN A 154 -23.51 7.96 12.42
N GLN A 155 -24.64 7.86 11.72
CA GLN A 155 -24.64 7.52 10.29
C GLN A 155 -23.82 8.52 9.46
N GLN A 156 -24.09 9.81 9.64
CA GLN A 156 -23.37 10.88 8.92
C GLN A 156 -21.86 10.89 9.25
N LYS A 157 -21.50 10.66 10.51
CA LYS A 157 -20.10 10.56 10.94
C LYS A 157 -19.39 9.35 10.31
N GLN A 158 -20.07 8.21 10.21
CA GLN A 158 -19.55 7.01 9.56
C GLN A 158 -19.35 7.21 8.06
N GLU A 159 -20.33 7.81 7.38
CA GLU A 159 -20.21 8.14 5.95
C GLU A 159 -18.98 9.03 5.71
N LYS A 160 -18.84 10.11 6.50
CA LYS A 160 -17.73 11.05 6.40
C LYS A 160 -16.35 10.43 6.65
N VAL A 161 -16.20 9.62 7.69
CA VAL A 161 -14.90 8.95 7.94
C VAL A 161 -14.58 7.95 6.85
N MET A 162 -15.58 7.23 6.33
CA MET A 162 -15.36 6.28 5.24
C MET A 162 -14.98 6.99 3.94
N GLU A 163 -15.61 8.11 3.60
CA GLU A 163 -15.20 8.96 2.47
C GLU A 163 -13.72 9.35 2.58
N LYS A 164 -13.27 9.78 3.76
CA LYS A 164 -11.87 10.13 3.99
C LYS A 164 -10.93 8.92 3.87
N ILE A 165 -11.35 7.74 4.33
CA ILE A 165 -10.58 6.50 4.16
C ILE A 165 -10.42 6.15 2.67
N TYR A 166 -11.50 6.23 1.89
CA TYR A 166 -11.44 6.00 0.45
C TYR A 166 -10.52 7.01 -0.24
N GLU A 167 -10.63 8.29 0.09
CA GLU A 167 -9.77 9.35 -0.43
C GLU A 167 -8.28 9.06 -0.18
N ILE A 168 -7.91 8.64 1.04
CA ILE A 168 -6.51 8.30 1.36
C ILE A 168 -6.06 7.06 0.59
N LEU A 169 -6.89 6.02 0.48
CA LEU A 169 -6.50 4.78 -0.21
C LEU A 169 -6.36 4.96 -1.72
N GLU A 170 -7.15 5.87 -2.30
CA GLU A 170 -7.13 6.21 -3.74
C GLU A 170 -5.99 7.16 -4.08
N ASN A 171 -5.67 8.11 -3.19
CA ASN A 171 -4.61 9.10 -3.40
C ASN A 171 -3.35 8.80 -2.58
N LYS A 172 -3.15 7.53 -2.16
CA LYS A 172 -1.95 7.13 -1.43
C LYS A 172 -0.72 7.32 -2.33
N THR A 173 0.30 7.94 -1.78
CA THR A 173 1.62 8.09 -2.43
C THR A 173 2.72 7.37 -1.64
N TRP A 174 2.39 6.89 -0.44
CA TRP A 174 3.29 6.16 0.44
C TRP A 174 2.57 4.98 1.03
N TRP A 175 3.21 3.82 0.99
CA TRP A 175 2.80 2.66 1.78
C TRP A 175 4.02 1.84 2.19
N ASN A 176 3.91 1.15 3.31
CA ASN A 176 4.98 0.29 3.82
C ASN A 176 4.43 -0.81 4.74
N VAL A 177 5.20 -1.87 4.89
CA VAL A 177 5.04 -2.90 5.92
C VAL A 177 6.32 -2.95 6.75
N PHE A 178 6.20 -2.71 8.05
CA PHE A 178 7.38 -2.56 8.93
C PHE A 178 7.06 -2.92 10.38
N PHE A 179 8.10 -3.19 11.18
CA PHE A 179 7.96 -3.44 12.61
C PHE A 179 7.75 -2.13 13.38
N HIS A 180 6.53 -1.93 13.86
CA HIS A 180 6.17 -0.86 14.78
C HIS A 180 6.43 -1.25 16.23
N TYR A 181 7.11 -0.36 16.97
CA TYR A 181 7.58 -0.61 18.34
C TYR A 181 6.51 -1.08 19.35
N LYS A 182 5.23 -0.77 19.13
CA LYS A 182 4.09 -1.18 19.98
C LYS A 182 3.14 -2.20 19.36
N HIS A 183 3.17 -2.36 18.04
CA HIS A 183 2.12 -3.07 17.31
C HIS A 183 2.68 -4.19 16.43
N GLU A 184 3.94 -4.55 16.64
CA GLU A 184 4.66 -5.53 15.84
C GLU A 184 4.59 -5.14 14.35
N LEU A 185 4.38 -6.10 13.46
CA LEU A 185 4.31 -5.85 12.03
C LEU A 185 3.00 -5.15 11.66
N VAL A 186 3.10 -4.00 11.00
CA VAL A 186 1.96 -3.17 10.60
C VAL A 186 1.99 -2.87 9.11
N PHE A 187 0.81 -2.63 8.54
CA PHE A 187 0.67 -2.04 7.22
C PHE A 187 0.19 -0.59 7.35
N GLU A 188 0.83 0.31 6.63
CA GLU A 188 0.54 1.74 6.72
C GLU A 188 0.47 2.34 5.33
N VAL A 189 -0.50 3.24 5.15
CA VAL A 189 -0.65 4.06 3.94
C VAL A 189 -0.70 5.52 4.33
N ARG A 190 -0.17 6.38 3.46
CA ARG A 190 -0.28 7.83 3.59
C ARG A 190 -0.57 8.49 2.25
N GLU A 191 -1.37 9.55 2.31
CA GLU A 191 -1.54 10.48 1.21
C GLU A 191 -0.39 11.49 1.15
N LYS A 192 -0.35 12.28 0.07
CA LYS A 192 0.72 13.20 -0.30
C LYS A 192 1.21 14.14 0.79
N GLN A 193 0.33 14.66 1.66
CA GLN A 193 0.70 15.55 2.77
C GLN A 193 1.13 14.79 4.03
N GLY A 194 1.00 13.47 4.04
CA GLY A 194 1.48 12.61 5.10
C GLY A 194 0.40 12.12 6.05
N HIS A 195 -0.87 12.52 5.91
CA HIS A 195 -1.92 11.88 6.69
C HIS A 195 -2.07 10.43 6.27
N GLY A 196 -2.44 9.59 7.22
CA GLY A 196 -2.45 8.16 6.94
C GLY A 196 -3.36 7.34 7.81
N ILE A 197 -3.30 6.05 7.53
CA ILE A 197 -4.06 5.03 8.22
C ILE A 197 -3.14 3.83 8.41
N ARG A 198 -3.23 3.21 9.58
CA ARG A 198 -2.45 2.03 9.94
C ARG A 198 -3.36 0.87 10.29
N TRP A 199 -2.98 -0.31 9.82
CA TRP A 199 -3.58 -1.59 10.17
C TRP A 199 -2.52 -2.55 10.72
N SER A 200 -2.96 -3.61 11.39
CA SER A 200 -2.11 -4.80 11.58
C SER A 200 -1.63 -5.32 10.23
N HIS A 201 -0.48 -5.99 10.17
CA HIS A 201 0.16 -6.49 8.94
C HIS A 201 -0.80 -7.03 7.85
N GLY A 202 -1.76 -7.91 8.19
CA GLY A 202 -2.71 -8.48 7.23
C GLY A 202 -3.91 -7.59 6.86
N GLY A 203 -3.95 -6.34 7.30
CA GLY A 203 -5.06 -5.40 7.02
C GLY A 203 -6.36 -5.67 7.80
N THR A 204 -6.37 -6.69 8.66
CA THR A 204 -7.60 -7.20 9.31
C THR A 204 -8.05 -6.39 10.52
N LYS A 205 -7.20 -5.54 11.09
CA LYS A 205 -7.56 -4.67 12.23
C LYS A 205 -7.07 -3.26 12.01
N LEU A 206 -7.97 -2.29 12.13
CA LEU A 206 -7.61 -0.87 12.14
C LEU A 206 -6.85 -0.56 13.44
N ILE A 207 -5.63 -0.04 13.31
CA ILE A 207 -4.83 0.45 14.45
C ILE A 207 -5.17 1.92 14.72
N GLY A 208 -5.27 2.74 13.67
CA GLY A 208 -5.71 4.12 13.79
C GLY A 208 -5.29 5.03 12.65
N PHE A 209 -5.66 6.30 12.79
CA PHE A 209 -5.31 7.39 11.89
C PHE A 209 -4.00 8.05 12.30
N LEU A 210 -3.31 8.62 11.31
CA LEU A 210 -1.98 9.18 11.44
C LEU A 210 -1.97 10.64 11.00
N GLU A 211 -1.33 11.46 11.82
CA GLU A 211 -0.92 12.82 11.50
C GLU A 211 0.17 12.82 10.42
N LYS A 212 0.49 13.99 9.86
CA LYS A 212 1.63 14.18 8.97
C LYS A 212 2.93 13.72 9.63
N PHE A 213 3.93 13.36 8.82
CA PHE A 213 5.26 13.11 9.34
C PHE A 213 5.79 14.37 10.04
N ILE A 214 6.36 14.17 11.23
CA ILE A 214 7.14 15.20 11.92
C ILE A 214 8.58 14.97 11.46
N ASN A 215 9.09 15.90 10.66
CA ASN A 215 10.48 15.88 10.22
C ASN A 215 11.25 16.81 11.15
N GLU A 216 12.22 16.26 11.87
CA GLU A 216 13.21 17.00 12.65
C GLU A 216 14.35 17.51 11.77
#